data_AF-A0A2B7X3K7-F1
#
_entry.id   AF-A0A2B7X3K7-F1
#
_cell.length_a   1.000
_cell.length_b   1.000
_cell.length_c   1.000
_cell.angle_alpha   90.00
_cell.angle_beta   90.00
_cell.angle_gamma   90.00
#
_symmetry.space_group_name_H-M   'P 1'
#
loop_
_entity.id
_entity.type
_entity.pdbx_description
1 polymer ?
#
loop_
_entity_poly.entity_id
_entity_poly.type
_entity_poly.pdbx_seq_one_letter_code
_entity_poly.pdbx_strand_id
1 'polypeptide(L)'
;MASAKSNLIISQISTNLSNTLSTFGPNSTQYAAVLDTLRESIRELELEMQGITVTNKGGGGEATTAADAIEELRMLLEKGLNV
;
A
#
# COMPACT_ATOMS: atom_id res chain seq x y z
N MET A 1 -13.16 13.26 -3.62
CA MET A 1 -13.60 12.02 -4.30
C MET A 1 -12.46 11.01 -4.44
N ALA A 2 -11.20 11.43 -4.68
CA ALA A 2 -10.03 10.55 -4.72
C ALA A 2 -9.83 9.71 -3.43
N SER A 3 -9.93 10.32 -2.25
CA SER A 3 -9.80 9.64 -0.96
C SER A 3 -10.76 8.46 -0.78
N ALA A 4 -12.02 8.56 -1.20
CA ALA A 4 -12.99 7.46 -1.08
C ALA A 4 -12.59 6.24 -1.93
N LYS A 5 -11.99 6.46 -3.11
CA LYS A 5 -11.50 5.38 -3.97
C LYS A 5 -10.25 4.72 -3.38
N SER A 6 -9.32 5.52 -2.84
CA SER A 6 -8.13 5.00 -2.15
C SER A 6 -8.52 4.13 -0.95
N ASN A 7 -9.47 4.59 -0.13
CA ASN A 7 -9.94 3.83 1.04
C ASN A 7 -10.57 2.48 0.63
N LEU A 8 -11.33 2.44 -0.46
CA LEU A 8 -11.90 1.19 -0.97
C LEU A 8 -10.80 0.20 -1.43
N ILE A 9 -9.77 0.71 -2.11
CA ILE A 9 -8.63 -0.12 -2.56
C ILE A 9 -7.86 -0.68 -1.36
N ILE A 10 -7.56 0.16 -0.36
CA ILE A 10 -6.85 -0.24 0.87
C ILE A 10 -7.65 -1.31 1.62
N SER A 11 -8.97 -1.13 1.75
CA SER A 11 -9.86 -2.13 2.35
C SER A 11 -9.83 -3.46 1.60
N GLN A 12 -9.77 -3.45 0.27
CA GLN A 12 -9.70 -4.67 -0.53
C GLN A 12 -8.34 -5.37 -0.39
N ILE A 13 -7.24 -4.61 -0.34
CA ILE A 13 -5.89 -5.14 -0.09
C ILE A 13 -5.84 -5.83 1.27
N SER A 14 -6.35 -5.17 2.32
CA SER A 14 -6.45 -5.76 3.66
C SER A 14 -7.24 -7.06 3.64
N THR A 15 -8.39 -7.09 2.96
CA THR A 15 -9.22 -8.30 2.86
C THR A 15 -8.47 -9.44 2.16
N ASN A 16 -7.79 -9.15 1.07
CA ASN A 16 -7.03 -10.15 0.31
C ASN A 16 -5.85 -10.70 1.13
N LEU A 17 -5.15 -9.84 1.88
CA LEU A 17 -4.10 -10.27 2.80
C LEU A 17 -4.64 -11.21 3.88
N SER A 18 -5.74 -10.85 4.53
CA SER A 18 -6.37 -11.71 5.55
C SER A 18 -6.83 -13.04 4.98
N ASN A 19 -7.42 -13.04 3.78
CA ASN A 19 -7.86 -14.27 3.12
C ASN A 19 -6.66 -15.17 2.75
N THR A 20 -5.58 -14.58 2.24
CA THR A 20 -4.35 -15.31 1.90
C THR A 20 -3.72 -15.91 3.15
N LEU A 21 -3.60 -15.13 4.23
CA LEU A 21 -3.11 -15.59 5.53
C LEU A 21 -3.96 -16.75 6.06
N SER A 22 -5.29 -16.61 6.04
CA SER A 22 -6.20 -17.65 6.53
C SER A 22 -6.17 -18.91 5.69
N THR A 23 -5.88 -18.81 4.38
CA THR A 23 -5.93 -19.96 3.46
C THR A 23 -4.62 -20.73 3.47
N PHE A 24 -3.48 -20.03 3.42
CA PHE A 24 -2.17 -20.64 3.25
C PHE A 24 -1.33 -20.66 4.54
N GLY A 25 -1.62 -19.77 5.49
CA GLY A 25 -0.89 -19.62 6.74
C GLY A 25 0.29 -18.65 6.64
N PRO A 26 0.81 -18.16 7.79
CA PRO A 26 1.82 -17.12 7.85
C PRO A 26 3.19 -17.55 7.27
N ASN A 27 3.52 -18.84 7.36
CA ASN A 27 4.79 -19.39 6.86
C ASN A 27 4.71 -19.89 5.41
N SER A 28 3.62 -19.59 4.70
CA SER A 28 3.44 -20.04 3.33
C SER A 28 4.19 -19.16 2.33
N THR A 29 4.63 -19.78 1.24
CA THR A 29 5.25 -19.03 0.13
C THR A 29 4.25 -18.11 -0.56
N GLN A 30 2.96 -18.47 -0.56
CA GLN A 30 1.88 -17.64 -1.11
C GLN A 30 1.70 -16.37 -0.28
N TYR A 31 1.63 -16.49 1.05
CA TYR A 31 1.49 -15.33 1.91
C TYR A 31 2.71 -14.42 1.83
N ALA A 32 3.92 -14.99 1.86
CA ALA A 32 5.17 -14.24 1.67
C ALA A 32 5.19 -13.48 0.32
N ALA A 33 4.83 -14.14 -0.79
CA ALA A 33 4.81 -13.50 -2.11
C ALA A 33 3.83 -12.32 -2.20
N VAL A 34 2.68 -12.40 -1.50
CA VAL A 34 1.72 -11.29 -1.44
C VAL A 34 2.29 -10.12 -0.64
N LEU A 35 2.97 -10.37 0.49
CA LEU A 35 3.63 -9.32 1.26
C LEU A 35 4.76 -8.66 0.48
N ASP A 36 5.55 -9.44 -0.27
CA ASP A 36 6.62 -8.93 -1.12
C ASP A 36 6.07 -8.05 -2.25
N THR A 37 4.98 -8.48 -2.90
CA THR A 37 4.30 -7.68 -3.94
C THR A 37 3.78 -6.37 -3.37
N LEU A 38 3.14 -6.39 -2.20
CA LEU A 38 2.67 -5.17 -1.54
C LEU A 38 3.84 -4.23 -1.22
N ARG A 39 4.96 -4.77 -0.73
CA ARG A 39 6.17 -4.00 -0.45
C ARG A 39 6.75 -3.35 -1.70
N GLU A 40 6.76 -4.05 -2.83
CA GLU A 40 7.21 -3.52 -4.12
C GLU A 40 6.30 -2.39 -4.60
N SER A 41 4.98 -2.59 -4.59
CA SER A 41 4.02 -1.56 -4.98
C SER A 41 4.13 -0.28 -4.13
N ILE A 42 4.36 -0.40 -2.81
CA ILE A 42 4.60 0.76 -1.94
C ILE A 42 5.82 1.56 -2.40
N ARG A 43 6.93 0.88 -2.74
CA ARG A 43 8.16 1.56 -3.21
C ARG A 43 7.95 2.25 -4.56
N GLU A 44 7.21 1.64 -5.47
CA GLU A 44 6.88 2.24 -6.77
C GLU A 44 6.06 3.52 -6.59
N LEU A 45 5.03 3.49 -5.73
CA LEU A 45 4.21 4.67 -5.42
C LEU A 45 5.04 5.79 -4.77
N GLU A 46 5.97 5.45 -3.89
CA GLU A 46 6.89 6.42 -3.28
C GLU A 46 7.81 7.07 -4.32
N LEU A 47 8.31 6.28 -5.28
CA LEU A 47 9.16 6.77 -6.36
C LEU A 47 8.39 7.71 -7.31
N GLU A 48 7.16 7.33 -7.68
CA GLU A 48 6.27 8.17 -8.49
C GLU A 48 6.00 9.51 -7.79
N MET A 49 5.70 9.48 -6.49
CA MET A 49 5.46 10.69 -5.70
C MET A 49 6.68 11.61 -5.65
N GLN A 50 7.89 11.05 -5.50
CA GLN A 50 9.13 11.81 -5.55
C GLN A 50 9.38 12.41 -6.96
N GLY A 51 9.12 11.64 -8.02
CA GLY A 51 9.27 12.10 -9.41
C GLY A 51 8.32 13.25 -9.78
N ILE A 52 7.07 13.21 -9.31
CA ILE A 52 6.06 14.27 -9.48
C ILE A 52 6.46 15.56 -8.74
N THR A 53 7.06 15.42 -7.56
CA THR A 53 7.49 16.58 -6.74
C THR A 53 8.67 17.33 -7.38
N VAL A 54 9.53 16.64 -8.14
CA VAL A 54 10.67 17.25 -8.84
C VAL A 54 10.23 18.05 -10.08
N THR A 55 9.13 17.66 -10.73
CA THR A 55 8.64 18.32 -11.96
C THR A 55 7.68 19.48 -11.69
N ASN A 56 6.88 19.45 -10.61
CA ASN A 56 5.89 20.48 -10.29
C ASN A 56 6.21 21.20 -8.96
N LYS A 57 7.04 22.25 -9.00
CA LYS A 57 7.30 23.15 -7.86
C LYS A 57 6.13 24.07 -7.47
N GLY A 58 4.89 23.76 -7.86
CA GLY A 58 3.71 24.56 -7.51
C GLY A 58 2.42 23.76 -7.62
N GLY A 59 1.92 23.21 -6.51
CA GLY A 59 0.63 22.49 -6.49
C GLY A 59 0.38 21.71 -5.20
N GLY A 60 0.20 22.41 -4.07
CA GLY A 60 0.12 21.83 -2.73
C GLY A 60 -1.19 21.11 -2.34
N GLY A 61 -1.90 20.47 -3.29
CA GLY A 61 -3.22 19.87 -3.03
C GLY A 61 -3.29 18.33 -3.08
N GLU A 62 -2.44 17.67 -3.87
CA GLU A 62 -2.61 16.24 -4.21
C GLU A 62 -1.63 15.32 -3.44
N ALA A 63 -0.48 15.85 -3.05
CA ALA A 63 0.58 15.11 -2.35
C ALA A 63 0.14 14.57 -0.97
N THR A 64 -0.76 15.28 -0.27
CA THR A 64 -1.22 14.87 1.06
C THR A 64 -2.02 13.56 1.01
N THR A 65 -2.93 13.41 0.04
CA THR A 65 -3.78 12.21 -0.05
C THR A 65 -3.04 10.95 -0.53
N ALA A 66 -1.98 11.12 -1.31
CA ALA A 66 -1.15 9.99 -1.76
C ALA A 66 -0.22 9.51 -0.64
N ALA A 67 0.38 10.45 0.10
CA ALA A 67 1.21 10.12 1.26
C ALA A 67 0.41 9.38 2.35
N ASP A 68 -0.81 9.83 2.64
CA ASP A 68 -1.70 9.17 3.61
C ASP A 68 -2.01 7.72 3.18
N ALA A 69 -2.32 7.50 1.90
CA ALA A 69 -2.58 6.16 1.37
C ALA A 69 -1.34 5.24 1.41
N ILE A 70 -0.15 5.78 1.12
CA ILE A 70 1.12 5.03 1.23
C ILE A 70 1.36 4.61 2.69
N GLU A 71 1.09 5.50 3.65
CA GLU A 71 1.24 5.18 5.06
C GLU A 71 0.26 4.10 5.53
N GLU A 72 -0.99 4.14 5.07
CA GLU A 72 -1.96 3.07 5.34
C GLU A 72 -1.51 1.71 4.78
N LEU A 73 -0.94 1.68 3.57
CA LEU A 73 -0.38 0.46 2.98
C LEU A 73 0.83 -0.07 3.77
N ARG A 74 1.69 0.82 4.28
CA ARG A 74 2.81 0.45 5.16
C ARG A 74 2.34 -0.18 6.46
N MET A 75 1.32 0.40 7.10
CA MET A 75 0.72 -0.17 8.31
C MET A 75 0.13 -1.56 8.05
N LEU A 76 -0.48 -1.80 6.87
CA LEU A 76 -0.98 -3.13 6.50
C LEU A 76 0.16 -4.14 6.31
N LEU A 77 1.24 -3.74 5.63
CA LEU A 77 2.43 -4.58 5.45
C LEU A 77 3.06 -4.94 6.79
N GLU A 78 3.24 -3.97 7.69
CA GLU A 78 3.81 -4.21 9.02
C GLU A 78 2.97 -5.19 9.84
N LYS A 79 1.64 -5.02 9.84
CA LYS A 79 0.73 -5.98 10.48
C LYS A 79 0.88 -7.38 9.90
N GLY A 80 1.02 -7.50 8.58
CA GLY A 80 1.20 -8.78 7.89
C GLY A 80 2.56 -9.44 8.11
N LEU A 81 3.59 -8.68 8.49
CA LEU A 81 4.92 -9.23 8.82
C LEU A 81 5.03 -9.66 10.29
N ASN A 82 4.14 -9.16 11.15
CA ASN A 82 4.15 -9.41 12.60
C ASN A 82 3.16 -10.49 13.06
N VAL A 83 2.54 -11.23 12.13
CA VAL A 83 1.59 -12.34 12.41
C VAL A 83 2.26 -13.67 12.67
#